data_AF-A0A376J210-F1
#
_entry.id   AF-A0A376J210-F1
#
_cell.length_a   1.000
_cell.length_b   1.000
_cell.length_c   1.000
_cell.angle_alpha   90.00
_cell.angle_beta   90.00
_cell.angle_gamma   90.00
#
_symmetry.space_group_name_H-M   'P 1'
#
loop_
_entity.id
_entity.type
_entity.pdbx_description
1 polymer ?
#
loop_
_entity_poly.entity_id
_entity_poly.type
_entity_poly.pdbx_seq_one_letter_code
_entity_poly.pdbx_strand_id
1 'polypeptide(L)'
;MEIGETFDFQLTLLPDNRHRLHVNIDLLIMDASSFTLFFDELNALLAGESLPAIDTRYDFRSYLLHQQKINQPLRDVARAYWLAKASTLPPAPVLPLACEPATLREVRNTRRRMIVPATRWHAFSNRAGEYGVTPTMALATCFSAVLARWGGLTRLLLNITLFDRQPLQPAVGAMLADFTQYSSAGYRLRWRYRQQPGA
;
A
#
# COMPACT_ATOMS: atom_id res chain seq x y z
N MET A 1 -20.46 -20.34 -10.87
CA MET A 1 -20.10 -20.96 -9.58
C MET A 1 -18.64 -20.60 -9.38
N GLU A 2 -18.33 -19.71 -8.44
CA GLU A 2 -16.93 -19.34 -8.18
C GLU A 2 -16.26 -20.51 -7.44
N ILE A 3 -15.06 -20.88 -7.88
CA ILE A 3 -14.36 -22.10 -7.44
C ILE A 3 -13.61 -21.86 -6.12
N GLY A 4 -13.56 -20.62 -5.61
CA GLY A 4 -13.00 -20.28 -4.29
C GLY A 4 -11.49 -20.43 -4.16
N GLU A 5 -10.78 -20.77 -5.25
CA GLU A 5 -9.32 -20.89 -5.29
C GLU A 5 -8.68 -19.49 -5.24
N THR A 6 -8.20 -19.12 -4.05
CA THR A 6 -7.67 -17.78 -3.74
C THR A 6 -6.17 -17.77 -3.45
N PHE A 7 -5.54 -18.95 -3.47
CA PHE A 7 -4.09 -19.09 -3.36
C PHE A 7 -3.60 -20.35 -4.10
N ASP A 8 -2.36 -20.31 -4.58
CA ASP A 8 -1.68 -21.40 -5.26
C ASP A 8 -0.17 -21.36 -4.96
N PHE A 9 0.41 -22.54 -4.71
CA PHE A 9 1.83 -22.74 -4.42
C PHE A 9 2.38 -23.80 -5.35
N GLN A 10 3.33 -23.41 -6.21
CA GLN A 10 3.99 -24.33 -7.14
C GLN A 10 5.48 -24.31 -6.92
N LEU A 11 6.10 -25.49 -6.87
CA LEU A 11 7.54 -25.64 -6.72
C LEU A 11 8.16 -26.08 -8.03
N THR A 12 9.03 -25.25 -8.59
CA THR A 12 9.90 -25.66 -9.69
C THR A 12 11.19 -26.23 -9.11
N LEU A 13 11.50 -27.48 -9.45
CA LEU A 13 12.78 -28.12 -9.14
C LEU A 13 13.81 -27.71 -10.21
N LEU A 14 14.96 -27.21 -9.76
CA LEU A 14 16.05 -26.74 -10.62
C LEU A 14 17.30 -27.61 -10.40
N PRO A 15 18.27 -27.60 -11.34
CA PRO A 15 19.55 -28.28 -11.14
C PRO A 15 20.29 -27.80 -9.89
N ASP A 16 21.21 -28.64 -9.41
CA ASP A 16 22.08 -28.38 -8.24
C ASP A 16 21.32 -28.25 -6.91
N ASN A 17 20.26 -29.04 -6.74
CA ASN A 17 19.39 -29.03 -5.55
C ASN A 17 18.81 -27.64 -5.24
N ARG A 18 18.54 -26.87 -6.29
CA ARG A 18 17.90 -25.55 -6.19
C ARG A 18 16.41 -25.69 -6.43
N HIS A 19 15.66 -24.80 -5.79
CA HIS A 19 14.21 -24.78 -5.91
C HIS A 19 13.73 -23.35 -6.11
N ARG A 20 12.62 -23.18 -6.84
CA ARG A 20 11.90 -21.92 -6.93
C ARG A 20 10.46 -22.15 -6.54
N LEU A 21 10.06 -21.53 -5.43
CA LEU A 21 8.66 -21.49 -5.02
C LEU A 21 7.96 -20.34 -5.74
N HIS A 22 6.86 -20.66 -6.40
CA HIS A 22 5.92 -19.73 -7.01
C HIS A 22 4.72 -19.63 -6.09
N VAL A 23 4.34 -18.41 -5.73
CA VAL A 23 3.21 -18.16 -4.85
C VAL A 23 2.29 -17.16 -5.52
N ASN A 24 1.04 -17.57 -5.69
CA ASN A 24 -0.04 -16.73 -6.20
C ASN A 24 -1.09 -16.62 -5.11
N ILE A 25 -1.46 -15.41 -4.70
CA ILE A 25 -2.47 -15.18 -3.67
C ILE A 25 -3.32 -13.98 -4.11
N ASP A 26 -4.63 -14.16 -4.07
CA ASP A 26 -5.56 -13.07 -4.33
C ASP A 26 -5.57 -12.10 -3.15
N LEU A 27 -5.42 -10.80 -3.45
CA LEU A 27 -5.45 -9.76 -2.43
C LEU A 27 -6.84 -9.55 -1.83
N LEU A 28 -7.88 -10.21 -2.37
CA LEU A 28 -9.21 -10.27 -1.78
C LEU A 28 -9.22 -10.93 -0.38
N ILE A 29 -8.34 -11.93 -0.16
CA ILE A 29 -8.28 -12.66 1.11
C ILE A 29 -7.16 -12.18 2.02
N MET A 30 -6.15 -11.48 1.47
CA MET A 30 -4.95 -11.13 2.20
C MET A 30 -4.30 -9.84 1.67
N ASP A 31 -4.21 -8.82 2.51
CA ASP A 31 -3.51 -7.58 2.15
C ASP A 31 -1.97 -7.74 2.13
N ALA A 32 -1.25 -6.69 1.73
CA ALA A 32 0.21 -6.72 1.63
C ALA A 32 0.93 -6.87 2.99
N SER A 33 0.34 -6.39 4.08
CA SER A 33 0.87 -6.53 5.44
C SER A 33 0.73 -7.98 5.92
N SER A 34 -0.45 -8.55 5.73
CA SER A 34 -0.76 -9.96 5.99
C SER A 34 0.09 -10.88 5.13
N PHE A 35 0.34 -10.53 3.87
CA PHE A 35 1.26 -11.27 3.00
C PHE A 35 2.68 -11.32 3.59
N THR A 36 3.17 -10.21 4.15
CA THR A 36 4.49 -10.18 4.82
C THR A 36 4.50 -11.11 6.04
N LEU A 37 3.50 -10.99 6.91
CA LEU A 37 3.35 -11.84 8.10
C LEU A 37 3.28 -13.33 7.73
N PHE A 38 2.52 -13.70 6.71
CA PHE A 38 2.42 -15.09 6.23
C PHE A 38 3.79 -15.67 5.88
N PHE A 39 4.63 -14.92 5.15
CA PHE A 39 5.97 -15.41 4.80
C PHE A 39 6.93 -15.41 5.98
N ASP A 40 6.81 -14.48 6.91
CA ASP A 40 7.60 -14.49 8.15
C ASP A 40 7.26 -15.75 8.98
N GLU A 41 5.98 -16.07 9.15
CA GLU A 41 5.52 -17.28 9.85
C GLU A 41 5.91 -18.57 9.11
N LEU A 42 5.78 -18.60 7.78
CA LEU A 42 6.21 -19.74 6.96
C LEU A 42 7.72 -19.98 7.09
N ASN A 43 8.53 -18.92 7.07
CA ASN A 43 9.98 -19.04 7.25
C ASN A 43 10.34 -19.57 8.63
N ALA A 44 9.67 -19.10 9.69
CA ALA A 44 9.89 -19.59 11.05
C ALA A 44 9.56 -21.08 11.18
N LEU A 45 8.40 -21.50 10.64
CA LEU A 45 8.01 -22.91 10.61
C LEU A 45 9.00 -23.79 9.82
N LEU A 46 9.49 -23.31 8.67
CA LEU A 46 10.49 -24.01 7.87
C LEU A 46 11.86 -24.10 8.58
N ALA A 47 12.17 -23.15 9.47
CA ALA A 47 13.34 -23.20 10.34
C ALA A 47 13.17 -24.11 11.57
N GLY A 48 11.98 -24.70 11.76
CA GLY A 48 11.66 -25.57 12.90
C GLY A 48 11.25 -24.81 14.17
N GLU A 49 10.96 -23.51 14.06
CA GLU A 49 10.46 -22.70 15.17
C GLU A 49 8.96 -22.97 15.41
N SER A 50 8.49 -22.76 16.64
CA SER A 50 7.06 -22.81 16.96
C SER A 50 6.44 -21.42 16.92
N LEU A 51 5.30 -21.28 16.25
CA LEU A 51 4.55 -20.03 16.24
C LEU A 51 3.78 -19.82 17.56
N PRO A 52 3.55 -18.56 17.95
CA PRO A 52 2.66 -18.24 19.08
C PRO A 52 1.25 -18.80 18.88
N ALA A 53 0.59 -19.16 19.98
CA ALA A 53 -0.82 -19.57 19.92
C ALA A 53 -1.70 -18.39 19.48
N ILE A 54 -2.57 -18.64 18.51
CA ILE A 54 -3.55 -17.65 18.02
C ILE A 54 -4.87 -17.84 18.79
N ASP A 55 -5.45 -16.74 19.26
CA ASP A 55 -6.80 -16.76 19.83
C ASP A 55 -7.84 -16.82 18.71
N THR A 56 -8.42 -18.00 18.49
CA THR A 56 -9.43 -18.25 17.44
C THR A 56 -10.83 -17.76 17.81
N ARG A 57 -11.06 -17.27 19.05
CA ARG A 57 -12.37 -16.74 19.46
C ARG A 57 -12.68 -15.38 18.84
N TYR A 58 -11.67 -14.69 18.34
CA TYR A 58 -11.81 -13.41 17.67
C TYR A 58 -11.25 -13.53 16.26
N ASP A 59 -12.12 -13.80 15.30
CA ASP A 59 -11.79 -13.95 13.88
C ASP A 59 -11.96 -12.62 13.11
N PHE A 60 -11.61 -12.64 11.82
CA PHE A 60 -11.73 -11.45 10.97
C PHE A 60 -13.18 -10.96 10.82
N ARG A 61 -14.16 -11.88 10.86
CA ARG A 61 -15.58 -11.49 10.88
C ARG A 61 -15.92 -10.70 12.14
N SER A 62 -15.47 -11.16 13.30
CA SER A 62 -15.64 -10.47 14.59
C SER A 62 -14.93 -9.12 14.59
N TYR A 63 -13.76 -9.04 13.96
CA TYR A 63 -13.08 -7.77 13.70
C TYR A 63 -13.95 -6.79 12.91
N LEU A 64 -14.49 -7.19 11.76
CA LEU A 64 -15.34 -6.33 10.93
C LEU A 64 -16.60 -5.84 11.68
N LEU A 65 -17.26 -6.73 12.42
CA LEU A 65 -18.45 -6.38 13.21
C LEU A 65 -18.11 -5.40 14.34
N HIS A 66 -16.98 -5.61 15.02
CA HIS A 66 -16.53 -4.73 16.09
C HIS A 66 -16.11 -3.36 15.54
N GLN A 67 -15.30 -3.35 14.47
CA GLN A 67 -14.86 -2.15 13.78
C GLN A 67 -16.05 -1.33 13.27
N GLN A 68 -17.07 -1.99 12.69
CA GLN A 68 -18.27 -1.32 12.23
C GLN A 68 -18.99 -0.58 13.36
N LYS A 69 -19.13 -1.20 14.53
CA LYS A 69 -19.78 -0.59 15.71
C LYS A 69 -18.98 0.61 16.22
N ILE A 70 -17.66 0.46 16.36
CA ILE A 70 -16.78 1.53 16.85
C ILE A 70 -16.73 2.72 15.88
N ASN A 71 -16.66 2.45 14.57
CA ASN A 71 -16.56 3.49 13.56
C ASN A 71 -17.92 4.11 13.20
N GLN A 72 -19.06 3.52 13.60
CA GLN A 72 -20.40 4.00 13.23
C GLN A 72 -20.59 5.50 13.52
N PRO A 73 -20.21 6.06 14.68
CA PRO A 73 -20.35 7.49 14.94
C PRO A 73 -19.44 8.37 14.07
N LEU A 74 -18.29 7.84 13.62
CA LEU A 74 -17.31 8.57 12.82
C LEU A 74 -17.65 8.56 11.32
N ARG A 75 -18.55 7.67 10.87
CA ARG A 75 -18.91 7.52 9.45
C ARG A 75 -19.50 8.80 8.88
N ASP A 76 -20.44 9.43 9.59
CA ASP A 76 -21.10 10.64 9.10
C ASP A 76 -20.14 11.83 9.07
N VAL A 77 -19.24 11.92 10.05
CA VAL A 77 -18.17 12.94 10.09
C VAL A 77 -17.22 12.75 8.90
N ALA A 78 -16.74 11.53 8.67
CA ALA A 78 -15.86 11.21 7.54
C ALA A 78 -16.56 11.48 6.19
N ARG A 79 -17.84 11.10 6.07
CA ARG A 79 -18.66 11.35 4.87
C ARG A 79 -18.81 12.84 4.60
N ALA A 80 -19.18 13.63 5.61
CA ALA A 80 -19.32 15.08 5.48
C ALA A 80 -17.99 15.73 5.07
N TYR A 81 -16.88 15.30 5.68
CA TYR A 81 -15.54 15.76 5.32
C TYR A 81 -15.20 15.48 3.85
N TRP A 82 -15.42 14.25 3.37
CA TRP A 82 -15.11 13.90 1.98
C TRP A 82 -16.03 14.57 0.97
N LEU A 83 -17.33 14.69 1.27
CA LEU A 83 -18.28 15.43 0.43
C LEU A 83 -17.89 16.91 0.31
N ALA A 84 -17.51 17.54 1.41
CA ALA A 84 -17.03 18.93 1.41
C ALA A 84 -15.73 19.09 0.60
N LYS A 85 -14.85 18.09 0.62
CA LYS A 85 -13.59 18.14 -0.14
C LYS A 85 -13.73 17.78 -1.62
N ALA A 86 -14.69 16.93 -1.98
CA ALA A 86 -14.81 16.34 -3.32
C ALA A 86 -14.76 17.39 -4.45
N SER A 87 -15.47 18.51 -4.30
CA SER A 87 -15.51 19.60 -5.28
C SER A 87 -14.20 20.39 -5.42
N THR A 88 -13.28 20.26 -4.45
CA THR A 88 -12.01 21.01 -4.40
C THR A 88 -10.79 20.15 -4.72
N LEU A 89 -10.98 18.84 -4.89
CA LEU A 89 -9.90 17.91 -5.20
C LEU A 89 -9.32 18.24 -6.59
N PRO A 90 -7.99 18.26 -6.74
CA PRO A 90 -7.37 18.39 -8.05
C PRO A 90 -7.62 17.14 -8.91
N PRO A 91 -7.42 17.23 -10.23
CA PRO A 91 -7.47 16.04 -11.08
C PRO A 91 -6.36 15.05 -10.73
N ALA A 92 -6.55 13.80 -11.17
CA ALA A 92 -5.48 12.81 -11.18
C ALA A 92 -4.35 13.25 -12.16
N PRO A 93 -3.11 12.78 -11.95
CA PRO A 93 -2.02 12.99 -12.89
C PRO A 93 -2.38 12.50 -14.31
N VAL A 94 -2.24 13.38 -15.31
CA VAL A 94 -2.38 13.01 -16.73
C VAL A 94 -0.98 12.71 -17.25
N LEU A 95 -0.63 11.43 -17.35
CA LEU A 95 0.69 11.01 -17.84
C LEU A 95 0.64 10.73 -19.34
N PRO A 96 1.77 10.86 -20.07
CA PRO A 96 1.85 10.40 -21.46
C PRO A 96 1.60 8.89 -21.53
N LEU A 97 0.54 8.49 -22.22
CA LEU A 97 0.16 7.09 -22.40
C LEU A 97 0.59 6.60 -23.79
N ALA A 98 0.96 5.32 -23.88
CA ALA A 98 1.26 4.69 -25.16
C ALA A 98 -0.02 4.37 -25.97
N CYS A 99 -1.14 4.15 -25.28
CA CYS A 99 -2.46 3.94 -25.87
C CYS A 99 -3.55 4.30 -24.85
N GLU A 100 -4.79 4.45 -25.34
CA GLU A 100 -5.94 4.71 -24.48
C GLU A 100 -6.28 3.49 -23.61
N PRO A 101 -6.36 3.60 -22.27
CA PRO A 101 -6.58 2.45 -21.39
C PRO A 101 -7.85 1.66 -21.71
N ALA A 102 -8.91 2.34 -22.19
CA ALA A 102 -10.18 1.71 -22.57
C ALA A 102 -10.07 0.79 -23.80
N THR A 103 -8.96 0.86 -24.55
CA THR A 103 -8.71 0.01 -25.73
C THR A 103 -7.98 -1.29 -25.40
N LEU A 104 -7.53 -1.45 -24.15
CA LEU A 104 -6.82 -2.64 -23.71
C LEU A 104 -7.76 -3.85 -23.63
N ARG A 105 -7.39 -4.93 -24.31
CA ARG A 105 -8.09 -6.23 -24.20
C ARG A 105 -7.64 -7.05 -22.99
N GLU A 106 -6.39 -6.86 -22.57
CA GLU A 106 -5.77 -7.56 -21.44
C GLU A 106 -4.89 -6.57 -20.66
N VAL A 107 -4.94 -6.65 -19.34
CA VAL A 107 -4.09 -5.84 -18.46
C VAL A 107 -2.90 -6.68 -18.02
N ARG A 108 -1.69 -6.25 -18.40
CA ARG A 108 -0.43 -6.88 -17.97
C ARG A 108 0.39 -5.88 -17.17
N ASN A 109 0.87 -6.30 -16.00
CA ASN A 109 1.69 -5.49 -15.13
C ASN A 109 3.17 -5.87 -15.25
N THR A 110 4.06 -4.88 -15.31
CA THR A 110 5.51 -5.11 -15.25
C THR A 110 6.05 -4.55 -13.94
N ARG A 111 6.67 -5.41 -13.13
CA ARG A 111 7.28 -5.00 -11.87
C ARG A 111 8.65 -4.36 -12.11
N ARG A 112 8.81 -3.11 -11.69
CA ARG A 112 10.12 -2.44 -11.59
C ARG A 112 10.48 -2.29 -10.11
N ARG A 113 11.67 -2.72 -9.72
CA ARG A 113 12.15 -2.67 -8.33
C ARG A 113 13.51 -1.97 -8.26
N MET A 114 13.67 -1.13 -7.26
CA MET A 114 14.95 -0.57 -6.84
C MET A 114 15.08 -0.77 -5.33
N ILE A 115 16.29 -1.07 -4.87
CA ILE A 115 16.61 -1.15 -3.44
C ILE A 115 17.42 0.08 -3.08
N VAL A 116 16.93 0.86 -2.12
CA VAL A 116 17.68 1.99 -1.54
C VAL A 116 18.57 1.43 -0.43
N PRO A 117 19.90 1.67 -0.46
CA PRO A 117 20.79 1.22 0.61
C PRO A 117 20.35 1.75 1.98
N ALA A 118 20.46 0.91 3.02
CA ALA A 118 20.02 1.24 4.38
C ALA A 118 20.59 2.58 4.89
N THR A 119 21.87 2.85 4.63
CA THR A 119 22.52 4.12 5.01
C THR A 119 21.84 5.35 4.41
N ARG A 120 21.44 5.28 3.13
CA ARG A 120 20.69 6.36 2.47
C ARG A 120 19.26 6.47 2.99
N TRP A 121 18.62 5.34 3.30
CA TRP A 121 17.29 5.32 3.88
C TRP A 121 17.24 5.97 5.28
N HIS A 122 18.22 5.65 6.14
CA HIS A 122 18.33 6.27 7.47
C HIS A 122 18.58 7.77 7.37
N ALA A 123 19.50 8.20 6.51
CA ALA A 123 19.75 9.63 6.29
C ALA A 123 18.51 10.38 5.78
N PHE A 124 17.75 9.79 4.85
CA PHE A 124 16.51 10.35 4.36
C PHE A 124 15.44 10.45 5.46
N SER A 125 15.26 9.37 6.24
CA SER A 125 14.24 9.30 7.29
C SER A 125 14.53 10.27 8.44
N ASN A 126 15.80 10.37 8.86
CA ASN A 126 16.21 11.32 9.90
C ASN A 126 15.95 12.76 9.46
N ARG A 127 16.35 13.08 8.22
CA ARG A 127 16.09 14.40 7.66
C ARG A 127 14.61 14.71 7.56
N ALA A 128 13.77 13.77 7.12
CA ALA A 128 12.31 13.95 7.14
C ALA A 128 11.80 14.28 8.55
N GLY A 129 12.29 13.56 9.56
CA GLY A 129 11.99 13.80 10.97
C GLY A 129 12.41 15.18 11.47
N GLU A 130 13.57 15.69 11.07
CA GLU A 130 14.04 17.05 11.39
C GLU A 130 13.08 18.14 10.87
N TYR A 131 12.37 17.88 9.76
CA TYR A 131 11.34 18.78 9.22
C TYR A 131 9.92 18.48 9.75
N GLY A 132 9.77 17.57 10.72
CA GLY A 132 8.48 17.23 11.32
C GLY A 132 7.54 16.47 10.38
N VAL A 133 8.08 15.78 9.36
CA VAL A 133 7.28 14.98 8.42
C VAL A 133 7.66 13.51 8.47
N THR A 134 6.69 12.62 8.25
CA THR A 134 6.96 11.18 8.20
C THR A 134 7.74 10.83 6.92
N PRO A 135 8.59 9.78 6.95
CA PRO A 135 9.28 9.29 5.75
C PRO A 135 8.32 8.97 4.59
N THR A 136 7.14 8.41 4.90
CA THR A 136 6.08 8.13 3.91
C THR A 136 5.62 9.39 3.20
N MET A 137 5.34 10.47 3.94
CA MET A 137 4.88 11.73 3.35
C MET A 137 5.99 12.46 2.58
N ALA A 138 7.24 12.36 3.05
CA ALA A 138 8.40 12.86 2.32
C ALA A 138 8.55 12.12 0.97
N LEU A 139 8.47 10.79 0.96
CA LEU A 139 8.49 9.98 -0.27
C LEU A 139 7.31 10.30 -1.19
N ALA A 140 6.10 10.40 -0.65
CA ALA A 140 4.91 10.75 -1.43
C ALA A 140 5.04 12.13 -2.08
N THR A 141 5.71 13.08 -1.41
CA THR A 141 6.04 14.39 -1.97
C THR A 141 7.05 14.29 -3.12
N CYS A 142 8.12 13.50 -2.97
CA CYS A 142 9.06 13.23 -4.06
C CYS A 142 8.38 12.55 -5.26
N PHE A 143 7.52 11.57 -5.00
CA PHE A 143 6.74 10.88 -6.03
C PHE A 143 5.79 11.83 -6.76
N SER A 144 5.06 12.66 -6.01
CA SER A 144 4.21 13.73 -6.55
C SER A 144 5.00 14.70 -7.43
N ALA A 145 6.21 15.09 -7.02
CA ALA A 145 7.06 16.00 -7.79
C ALA A 145 7.46 15.43 -9.14
N VAL A 146 7.77 14.13 -9.20
CA VAL A 146 8.05 13.43 -10.46
C VAL A 146 6.80 13.38 -11.34
N LEU A 147 5.65 12.98 -10.78
CA LEU A 147 4.38 12.93 -11.54
C LEU A 147 3.97 14.29 -12.07
N ALA A 148 4.11 15.35 -11.26
CA ALA A 148 3.85 16.73 -11.66
C ALA A 148 4.71 17.16 -12.85
N ARG A 149 6.01 16.81 -12.82
CA ARG A 149 6.95 17.13 -13.91
C ARG A 149 6.56 16.45 -15.23
N TRP A 150 6.09 15.20 -15.18
CA TRP A 150 5.70 14.45 -16.37
C TRP A 150 4.30 14.81 -16.89
N GLY A 151 3.37 15.14 -15.99
CA GLY A 151 1.99 15.45 -16.36
C GLY A 151 1.68 16.94 -16.56
N GLY A 152 2.65 17.83 -16.35
CA GLY A 152 2.45 19.28 -16.50
C GLY A 152 1.50 19.91 -15.47
N LEU A 153 1.25 19.24 -14.35
CA LEU A 153 0.32 19.70 -13.31
C LEU A 153 1.07 20.19 -12.06
N THR A 154 0.57 21.27 -11.44
CA THR A 154 1.11 21.79 -10.16
C THR A 154 0.32 21.33 -8.94
N ARG A 155 -0.88 20.77 -9.17
CA ARG A 155 -1.74 20.14 -8.18
C ARG A 155 -2.20 18.80 -8.72
N LEU A 156 -2.13 17.77 -7.89
CA LEU A 156 -2.48 16.42 -8.29
C LEU A 156 -3.08 15.65 -7.13
N LEU A 157 -3.92 14.68 -7.47
CA LEU A 157 -4.55 13.77 -6.53
C LEU A 157 -3.83 12.43 -6.54
N LEU A 158 -3.37 11.98 -5.38
CA LEU A 158 -2.85 10.62 -5.20
C LEU A 158 -3.83 9.80 -4.38
N ASN A 159 -4.08 8.57 -4.84
CA ASN A 159 -4.66 7.53 -4.02
C ASN A 159 -3.52 6.88 -3.21
N ILE A 160 -3.67 6.86 -1.89
CA ILE A 160 -2.72 6.23 -0.98
C ILE A 160 -3.42 5.05 -0.33
N THR A 161 -2.90 3.86 -0.61
CA THR A 161 -3.31 2.62 0.03
C THR A 161 -2.66 2.52 1.41
N LEU A 162 -3.47 2.33 2.44
CA LEU A 162 -3.03 2.15 3.82
C LEU A 162 -3.47 0.77 4.32
N PHE A 163 -2.64 0.14 5.15
CA PHE A 163 -2.92 -1.15 5.78
C PHE A 163 -3.10 -0.93 7.29
N ASP A 164 -4.14 -0.18 7.64
CA ASP A 164 -4.36 0.25 9.02
C ASP A 164 -5.22 -0.78 9.78
N ARG A 165 -4.58 -1.43 10.76
CA ARG A 165 -5.21 -2.42 11.64
C ARG A 165 -5.57 -1.75 12.95
N GLN A 166 -6.85 -1.41 13.12
CA GLN A 166 -7.33 -0.92 14.42
C GLN A 166 -7.06 -1.99 15.52
N PRO A 167 -6.38 -1.66 16.63
CA PRO A 167 -5.97 -2.62 17.65
C PRO A 167 -7.14 -2.95 18.60
N LEU A 168 -8.21 -3.54 18.04
CA LEU A 168 -9.46 -3.82 18.77
C LEU A 168 -9.34 -5.01 19.73
N GLN A 169 -8.42 -5.94 19.44
CA GLN A 169 -8.08 -7.11 20.26
C GLN A 169 -6.62 -7.50 20.03
N PRO A 170 -5.95 -8.17 21.00
CA PRO A 170 -4.59 -8.67 20.82
C PRO A 170 -4.42 -9.58 19.59
N ALA A 171 -5.44 -10.37 19.25
CA ALA A 171 -5.42 -11.31 18.13
C ALA A 171 -5.24 -10.62 16.75
N VAL A 172 -5.61 -9.35 16.60
CA VAL A 172 -5.60 -8.63 15.30
C VAL A 172 -4.20 -8.55 14.70
N GLY A 173 -3.16 -8.44 15.54
CA GLY A 173 -1.77 -8.35 15.08
C GLY A 173 -1.33 -9.60 14.30
N ALA A 174 -1.86 -10.77 14.68
CA ALA A 174 -1.51 -12.07 14.09
C ALA A 174 -2.48 -12.52 12.99
N MET A 175 -3.48 -11.70 12.62
CA MET A 175 -4.45 -12.09 11.59
C MET A 175 -3.87 -11.97 10.19
N LEU A 176 -4.14 -13.00 9.39
CA LEU A 176 -3.99 -12.98 7.93
C LEU A 176 -5.35 -12.67 7.30
N ALA A 177 -5.53 -11.42 6.87
CA ALA A 177 -6.76 -10.94 6.24
C ALA A 177 -6.52 -9.68 5.39
N ASP A 178 -7.57 -9.15 4.75
CA ASP A 178 -7.53 -7.87 4.05
C ASP A 178 -7.98 -6.71 4.97
N PHE A 179 -7.02 -5.91 5.44
CA PHE A 179 -7.28 -4.68 6.21
C PHE A 179 -7.11 -3.42 5.35
N THR A 180 -7.14 -3.53 4.03
CA THR A 180 -6.88 -2.42 3.12
C THR A 180 -7.89 -1.29 3.32
N GLN A 181 -7.38 -0.09 3.56
CA GLN A 181 -8.14 1.15 3.60
C GLN A 181 -7.59 2.13 2.56
N TYR A 182 -8.49 2.90 1.93
CA TYR A 182 -8.13 3.89 0.93
C TYR A 182 -8.27 5.30 1.50
N SER A 183 -7.26 6.14 1.29
CA SER A 183 -7.32 7.57 1.59
C SER A 183 -6.88 8.39 0.38
N SER A 184 -7.62 9.46 0.08
CA SER A 184 -7.31 10.38 -1.03
C SER A 184 -6.58 11.61 -0.51
N ALA A 185 -5.30 11.78 -0.89
CA ALA A 185 -4.51 12.93 -0.47
C ALA A 185 -4.31 13.90 -1.64
N GLY A 186 -4.81 15.13 -1.49
CA GLY A 186 -4.57 16.22 -2.44
C GLY A 186 -3.22 16.87 -2.18
N TYR A 187 -2.32 16.86 -3.16
CA TYR A 187 -1.01 17.50 -3.07
C TYR A 187 -0.99 18.81 -3.86
N ARG A 188 -0.45 19.86 -3.25
CA ARG A 188 -0.15 21.13 -3.92
C ARG A 188 1.34 21.39 -3.84
N LEU A 189 2.01 21.30 -4.98
CA LEU A 189 3.42 21.63 -5.08
C LEU A 189 3.54 23.13 -5.36
N ARG A 190 4.30 23.85 -4.52
CA ARG A 190 4.72 25.23 -4.80
C ARG A 190 6.19 25.21 -5.20
N TRP A 191 6.47 25.23 -6.49
CA TRP A 191 7.82 25.45 -6.98
C TRP A 191 8.14 26.95 -6.93
N ARG A 192 9.19 27.34 -6.22
CA ARG A 192 9.89 28.59 -6.50
C ARG A 192 10.99 28.27 -7.49
N TYR A 193 10.71 28.43 -8.78
CA TYR A 193 11.76 28.39 -9.80
C TYR A 193 12.63 29.63 -9.56
N ARG A 194 13.87 29.45 -9.06
CA ARG A 194 14.90 30.47 -9.26
C ARG A 194 15.26 30.39 -10.74
N GLN A 195 14.76 31.34 -11.53
CA GLN A 195 15.38 31.69 -12.80
C GLN A 195 16.87 31.94 -12.50
N GLN A 196 17.76 31.08 -13.00
CA GLN A 196 19.16 31.46 -13.15
C GLN A 196 19.20 32.47 -14.31
N PRO A 197 19.82 33.65 -14.16
CA PRO A 197 20.02 34.56 -15.28
C PRO A 197 20.93 33.89 -16.32
N GLY A 198 20.59 34.11 -17.59
CA GLY A 198 21.03 33.34 -18.75
C GLY A 198 22.54 33.25 -19.00
N ALA A 199 22.87 32.28 -19.84
CA ALA A 199 24.07 32.27 -20.68
C ALA A 199 23.77 33.04 -21.97
#